data_AF-A0AAF0YNS3-F1
#
_entry.id   AF-A0AAF0YNS3-F1
#
_cell.length_a   1.000
_cell.length_b   1.000
_cell.length_c   1.000
_cell.angle_alpha   90.00
_cell.angle_beta   90.00
_cell.angle_gamma   90.00
#
_symmetry.space_group_name_H-M   'P 1'
#
loop_
_entity.id
_entity.type
_entity.pdbx_description
1 polymer ?
#
loop_
_entity_poly.entity_id
_entity_poly.type
_entity_poly.pdbx_seq_one_letter_code
_entity_poly.pdbx_strand_id
1 'polypeptide(L)'
;MKKLIIVLLSLVFLFLLYLNFLHENKSNVDNNNNTSQVENSSNSDNQKDKNDHTNKEDDGKEEASTSENNVSSEPLIFNEDVIQDKYDANIQNNEPLTVDVVLPTYYSDAFMNDLKEAFNNTTIGFNRIDIDVNSGQLAQLNINDSADVVLLSALQIQDYNEEVLPSHDLPNVLRMYMSLLEANKTAVILSEPNAHAHVNLQNVLEDDQAFMRENDYFYVDNSRIELDDMYDYNQNVLTREAEKEVAKNIRDFFLQ
;
A
#
# COMPACT_ATOMS: atom_id res chain seq x y z
N MET A 1 -53.15 -8.37 -15.52
CA MET A 1 -52.15 -7.62 -16.31
C MET A 1 -50.82 -7.42 -15.59
N LYS A 2 -50.78 -6.97 -14.32
CA LYS A 2 -49.51 -6.78 -13.58
C LYS A 2 -48.63 -8.05 -13.46
N LYS A 3 -49.23 -9.23 -13.23
CA LYS A 3 -48.49 -10.50 -13.13
C LYS A 3 -47.85 -10.94 -14.47
N LEU A 4 -48.46 -10.57 -15.59
CA LEU A 4 -47.98 -10.92 -16.94
C LEU A 4 -46.80 -10.03 -17.36
N ILE A 5 -46.80 -8.77 -16.90
CA ILE A 5 -45.70 -7.81 -17.08
C ILE A 5 -44.46 -8.23 -16.28
N ILE A 6 -44.64 -8.72 -15.04
CA ILE A 6 -43.52 -9.18 -14.19
C ILE A 6 -42.81 -10.39 -14.83
N VAL A 7 -43.58 -11.36 -15.34
CA VAL A 7 -42.99 -12.54 -16.02
C VAL A 7 -42.23 -12.14 -17.28
N LEU A 8 -42.74 -11.16 -18.04
CA LEU A 8 -42.06 -10.64 -19.22
C LEU A 8 -40.75 -9.93 -18.87
N LEU A 9 -40.74 -9.11 -17.80
CA LEU A 9 -39.55 -8.42 -17.30
C LEU A 9 -38.47 -9.39 -16.80
N SER A 10 -38.86 -10.46 -16.10
CA SER A 10 -37.92 -11.50 -15.65
C SER A 10 -37.26 -12.25 -16.83
N LEU A 11 -38.02 -12.50 -17.90
CA LEU A 11 -37.50 -13.15 -19.11
C LEU A 11 -36.49 -12.26 -19.86
N VAL A 12 -36.76 -10.95 -19.93
CA VAL A 12 -35.82 -9.98 -20.53
C VAL A 12 -34.55 -9.85 -19.68
N PHE A 13 -34.68 -9.83 -18.35
CA PHE A 13 -33.53 -9.77 -17.45
C PHE A 13 -32.60 -10.99 -17.56
N LEU A 14 -33.17 -12.20 -17.63
CA LEU A 14 -32.41 -13.44 -17.85
C LEU A 14 -31.73 -13.47 -19.23
N PHE A 15 -32.38 -12.95 -20.27
CA PHE A 15 -31.79 -12.86 -21.60
C PHE A 15 -30.62 -11.86 -21.68
N LEU A 16 -30.73 -10.72 -20.98
CA LEU A 16 -29.64 -9.75 -20.88
C LEU A 16 -28.44 -10.30 -20.10
N LEU A 17 -28.67 -11.04 -19.02
CA LEU A 17 -27.61 -11.75 -18.29
C LEU A 17 -26.89 -12.78 -19.19
N TYR A 18 -27.64 -13.55 -19.98
CA TYR A 18 -27.05 -14.55 -20.89
C TYR A 18 -26.16 -13.92 -21.97
N LEU A 19 -26.53 -12.75 -22.52
CA LEU A 19 -25.71 -12.05 -23.52
C LEU A 19 -24.40 -11.49 -22.94
N ASN A 20 -24.40 -11.08 -21.67
CA ASN A 20 -23.22 -10.52 -21.02
C ASN A 20 -22.14 -11.59 -20.78
N PHE A 21 -22.55 -12.80 -20.36
CA PHE A 21 -21.62 -13.93 -20.15
C PHE A 21 -21.10 -14.58 -21.44
N LEU A 22 -21.75 -14.37 -22.59
CA LEU A 22 -21.28 -14.94 -23.87
C LEU A 22 -20.14 -14.13 -24.51
N HIS A 23 -19.95 -12.86 -24.12
CA HIS A 23 -18.93 -11.98 -24.69
C HIS A 23 -17.55 -12.06 -24.02
N GLU A 24 -17.44 -12.67 -22.83
CA GLU A 24 -16.15 -12.78 -22.12
C GLU A 24 -15.32 -14.03 -22.49
N ASN A 25 -15.85 -14.96 -23.30
CA ASN A 25 -15.16 -16.22 -23.62
C ASN A 25 -14.57 -16.29 -25.04
N LYS A 26 -14.02 -15.18 -25.55
CA LYS A 26 -13.14 -15.19 -26.73
C LYS A 26 -12.06 -14.09 -26.68
N SER A 27 -10.91 -14.43 -26.10
CA SER A 27 -9.64 -13.98 -26.68
C SER A 27 -8.60 -15.09 -26.55
N ASN A 28 -7.93 -15.33 -27.68
CA ASN A 28 -7.16 -16.52 -28.01
C ASN A 28 -5.85 -16.63 -27.24
N VAL A 29 -5.58 -17.84 -26.76
CA VAL A 29 -4.26 -18.43 -26.66
C VAL A 29 -3.70 -18.57 -28.07
N ASP A 30 -2.53 -18.00 -28.35
CA ASP A 30 -1.65 -18.49 -29.42
C ASP A 30 -0.17 -18.38 -29.02
N ASN A 31 0.50 -19.49 -29.27
CA ASN A 31 1.88 -19.84 -28.96
C ASN A 31 2.92 -18.95 -29.65
N ASN A 32 4.09 -18.78 -29.01
CA ASN A 32 5.33 -19.04 -29.75
C ASN A 32 6.51 -19.41 -28.83
N ASN A 33 6.89 -20.69 -28.94
CA ASN A 33 8.22 -21.19 -28.60
C ASN A 33 9.27 -20.53 -29.50
N ASN A 34 10.42 -20.16 -28.94
CA ASN A 34 11.67 -20.31 -29.69
C ASN A 34 12.86 -20.55 -28.75
N THR A 35 13.19 -21.84 -28.66
CA THR A 35 14.47 -22.37 -28.24
C THR A 35 15.57 -21.87 -29.18
N SER A 36 16.71 -21.44 -28.64
CA SER A 36 18.00 -21.58 -29.32
C SER A 36 19.08 -21.84 -28.28
N GLN A 37 19.42 -23.11 -28.19
CA GLN A 37 20.63 -23.67 -27.61
C GLN A 37 21.78 -23.44 -28.62
N VAL A 38 23.02 -23.25 -28.14
CA VAL A 38 24.24 -23.99 -28.56
C VAL A 38 25.52 -23.23 -28.16
N GLU A 39 26.25 -23.90 -27.28
CA GLU A 39 27.71 -24.16 -27.20
C GLU A 39 28.72 -22.99 -27.12
N ASN A 40 29.45 -22.83 -26.00
CA ASN A 40 30.55 -23.66 -25.45
C ASN A 40 31.88 -23.40 -26.16
N SER A 41 32.84 -22.79 -25.47
CA SER A 41 34.26 -23.10 -25.64
C SER A 41 35.08 -22.63 -24.43
N SER A 42 35.94 -23.57 -24.05
CA SER A 42 36.62 -23.78 -22.78
C SER A 42 38.00 -23.09 -22.69
N ASN A 43 38.61 -23.31 -21.51
CA ASN A 43 40.05 -23.27 -21.18
C ASN A 43 40.66 -21.90 -20.84
N SER A 44 41.58 -21.79 -19.87
CA SER A 44 42.08 -22.68 -18.82
C SER A 44 43.00 -21.83 -17.92
N ASP A 45 43.19 -22.30 -16.69
CA ASP A 45 44.45 -22.25 -15.92
C ASP A 45 44.96 -20.95 -15.26
N ASN A 46 44.80 -20.97 -13.92
CA ASN A 46 45.86 -21.22 -12.93
C ASN A 46 46.41 -20.07 -12.04
N GLN A 47 46.42 -20.43 -10.75
CA GLN A 47 47.37 -20.10 -9.66
C GLN A 47 47.25 -18.69 -9.04
N LYS A 48 47.31 -18.48 -7.71
CA LYS A 48 47.97 -19.23 -6.61
C LYS A 48 47.47 -18.74 -5.23
N ASP A 49 47.54 -19.66 -4.25
CA ASP A 49 47.29 -19.50 -2.81
C ASP A 49 47.99 -18.32 -2.10
N LYS A 50 47.36 -17.85 -1.02
CA LYS A 50 48.00 -17.76 0.30
C LYS A 50 46.98 -17.68 1.44
N ASN A 51 46.91 -18.77 2.22
CA ASN A 51 46.44 -18.79 3.61
C ASN A 51 47.41 -17.98 4.49
N ASP A 52 46.87 -17.24 5.45
CA ASP A 52 47.50 -17.13 6.77
C ASP A 52 46.43 -17.07 7.86
N HIS A 53 46.60 -17.92 8.87
CA HIS A 53 45.72 -18.13 10.01
C HIS A 53 46.39 -17.48 11.21
N THR A 54 45.70 -16.59 11.93
CA THR A 54 46.00 -16.37 13.35
C THR A 54 44.72 -16.09 14.13
N ASN A 55 44.35 -17.08 14.97
CA ASN A 55 43.43 -16.91 16.10
C ASN A 55 44.12 -16.07 17.19
N LYS A 56 43.38 -15.11 17.76
CA LYS A 56 43.46 -14.76 19.18
C LYS A 56 42.07 -14.38 19.67
N GLU A 57 41.60 -15.16 20.63
CA GLU A 57 40.52 -14.84 21.56
C GLU A 57 40.93 -13.63 22.41
N ASP A 58 40.03 -12.66 22.58
CA ASP A 58 40.06 -11.76 23.73
C ASP A 58 38.63 -11.58 24.25
N ASP A 59 38.51 -11.83 25.55
CA ASP A 59 37.31 -11.99 26.34
C ASP A 59 36.92 -10.62 26.88
N GLY A 60 36.17 -9.86 26.08
CA GLY A 60 35.59 -8.58 26.46
C GLY A 60 34.09 -8.74 26.65
N LYS A 61 33.65 -8.93 27.91
CA LYS A 61 32.26 -8.72 28.31
C LYS A 61 31.86 -7.27 28.02
N GLU A 62 31.35 -7.02 26.82
CA GLU A 62 30.45 -5.90 26.58
C GLU A 62 29.08 -6.32 27.09
N GLU A 63 28.59 -5.57 28.07
CA GLU A 63 27.21 -5.61 28.51
C GLU A 63 26.33 -5.43 27.27
N ALA A 64 25.66 -6.51 26.89
CA ALA A 64 24.52 -6.43 25.99
C ALA A 64 23.50 -5.53 26.68
N SER A 65 23.53 -4.23 26.37
CA SER A 65 22.36 -3.38 26.48
C SER A 65 21.37 -3.89 25.44
N THR A 66 20.69 -4.99 25.78
CA THR A 66 19.39 -5.31 25.20
C THR A 66 18.49 -4.14 25.58
N SER A 67 18.44 -3.16 24.68
CA SER A 67 17.30 -2.27 24.59
C SER A 67 16.13 -3.17 24.23
N GLU A 68 15.46 -3.72 25.24
CA GLU A 68 14.15 -4.32 25.05
C GLU A 68 13.27 -3.20 24.49
N ASN A 69 13.06 -3.21 23.17
CA ASN A 69 11.99 -2.43 22.56
C ASN A 69 10.71 -2.87 23.27
N ASN A 70 10.21 -2.02 24.16
CA ASN A 70 8.95 -2.22 24.88
C ASN A 70 7.78 -2.06 23.89
N VAL A 71 7.63 -3.05 23.00
CA VAL A 71 6.47 -3.15 22.10
C VAL A 71 5.29 -3.65 22.93
N SER A 72 4.20 -2.89 22.95
CA SER A 72 3.03 -3.21 23.75
C SER A 72 2.20 -4.34 23.12
N SER A 73 1.49 -5.09 23.96
CA SER A 73 0.40 -5.97 23.55
C SER A 73 -0.93 -5.56 24.21
N GLU A 74 -0.97 -4.38 24.83
CA GLU A 74 -2.19 -3.84 25.41
C GLU A 74 -3.21 -3.54 24.31
N PRO A 75 -4.52 -3.79 24.57
CA PRO A 75 -5.57 -3.45 23.63
C PRO A 75 -5.55 -1.97 23.27
N LEU A 76 -5.76 -1.68 21.99
CA LEU A 76 -5.82 -0.33 21.44
C LEU A 76 -7.28 0.15 21.35
N ILE A 77 -7.45 1.47 21.42
CA ILE A 77 -8.74 2.13 21.22
C ILE A 77 -8.63 2.96 19.93
N PHE A 78 -9.52 2.68 18.99
CA PHE A 78 -9.55 3.34 17.70
C PHE A 78 -10.53 4.53 17.69
N ASN A 79 -10.26 5.49 16.81
CA ASN A 79 -11.15 6.65 16.60
C ASN A 79 -12.42 6.27 15.82
N GLU A 80 -12.30 5.30 14.90
CA GLU A 80 -13.39 4.90 13.99
C GLU A 80 -14.00 3.56 14.43
N ASP A 81 -15.31 3.55 14.71
CA ASP A 81 -16.05 2.37 15.20
C ASP A 81 -15.88 1.15 14.27
N VAL A 82 -15.88 1.37 12.95
CA VAL A 82 -15.73 0.28 11.97
C VAL A 82 -14.34 -0.40 12.03
N ILE A 83 -13.31 0.33 12.46
CA ILE A 83 -11.97 -0.22 12.68
C ILE A 83 -11.92 -0.91 14.06
N GLN A 84 -12.53 -0.29 15.09
CA GLN A 84 -12.65 -0.90 16.41
C GLN A 84 -13.35 -2.26 16.37
N ASP A 85 -14.47 -2.37 15.65
CA ASP A 85 -15.24 -3.62 15.52
C ASP A 85 -14.41 -4.76 14.91
N LYS A 86 -13.59 -4.44 13.88
CA LYS A 86 -12.67 -5.40 13.25
C LYS A 86 -11.54 -5.78 14.20
N TYR A 87 -10.96 -4.80 14.89
CA TYR A 87 -9.91 -5.03 15.87
C TYR A 87 -10.37 -5.95 17.00
N ASP A 88 -11.52 -5.66 17.61
CA ASP A 88 -12.08 -6.44 18.70
C ASP A 88 -12.39 -7.88 18.27
N ALA A 89 -12.91 -8.07 17.05
CA ALA A 89 -13.16 -9.40 16.50
C ALA A 89 -11.85 -10.20 16.32
N ASN A 90 -10.79 -9.59 15.82
CA ASN A 90 -9.51 -10.27 15.63
C ASN A 90 -8.84 -10.60 16.97
N ILE A 91 -8.86 -9.67 17.93
CA ILE A 91 -8.29 -9.90 19.26
C ILE A 91 -9.01 -11.03 20.00
N GLN A 92 -10.34 -11.14 19.86
CA GLN A 92 -11.09 -12.29 20.40
C GLN A 92 -10.66 -13.64 19.80
N ASN A 93 -10.13 -13.63 18.57
CA ASN A 93 -9.61 -14.81 17.89
C ASN A 93 -8.08 -14.98 18.05
N ASN A 94 -7.42 -14.14 18.86
CA ASN A 94 -5.96 -14.07 19.02
C ASN A 94 -5.21 -13.76 17.72
N GLU A 95 -5.82 -12.99 16.83
CA GLU A 95 -5.22 -12.50 15.59
C GLU A 95 -5.00 -10.98 15.67
N PRO A 96 -3.95 -10.43 15.04
CA PRO A 96 -3.80 -8.99 14.93
C PRO A 96 -4.80 -8.40 13.93
N LEU A 97 -5.11 -7.11 14.07
CA LEU A 97 -5.70 -6.35 12.96
C LEU A 97 -4.69 -6.26 11.82
N THR A 98 -5.06 -6.72 10.63
CA THR A 98 -4.17 -6.70 9.47
C THR A 98 -4.44 -5.48 8.60
N VAL A 99 -3.41 -4.65 8.44
CA VAL A 99 -3.44 -3.43 7.62
C VAL A 99 -2.51 -3.62 6.43
N ASP A 100 -3.08 -3.67 5.24
CA ASP A 100 -2.29 -3.57 4.01
C ASP A 100 -2.04 -2.08 3.71
N VAL A 101 -0.78 -1.75 3.46
CA VAL A 101 -0.33 -0.39 3.16
C VAL A 101 0.16 -0.36 1.73
N VAL A 102 -0.71 0.15 0.86
CA VAL A 102 -0.51 0.20 -0.59
C VAL A 102 0.22 1.49 -0.90
N LEU A 103 1.54 1.37 -1.07
CA LEU A 103 2.45 2.51 -1.14
C LEU A 103 3.22 2.57 -2.46
N PRO A 104 3.39 3.79 -2.99
CA PRO A 104 4.26 4.05 -4.11
C PRO A 104 5.73 3.89 -3.76
N THR A 105 6.54 3.56 -4.76
CA THR A 105 7.96 3.21 -4.54
C THR A 105 8.85 4.40 -4.14
N TYR A 106 8.30 5.62 -4.00
CA TYR A 106 9.01 6.75 -3.39
C TYR A 106 8.90 6.77 -1.86
N TYR A 107 8.11 5.87 -1.26
CA TYR A 107 8.31 5.52 0.14
C TYR A 107 9.50 4.57 0.26
N SER A 108 10.46 4.92 1.09
CA SER A 108 11.63 4.12 1.40
C SER A 108 11.24 2.80 2.07
N ASP A 109 12.11 1.80 1.99
CA ASP A 109 11.92 0.53 2.71
C ASP A 109 11.84 0.70 4.24
N ALA A 110 12.35 1.83 4.77
CA ALA A 110 12.32 2.11 6.19
C ALA A 110 10.93 2.53 6.69
N PHE A 111 10.05 3.03 5.82
CA PHE A 111 8.73 3.54 6.20
C PHE A 111 7.92 2.54 7.03
N MET A 112 7.92 1.26 6.66
CA MET A 112 7.15 0.24 7.38
C MET A 112 7.66 0.01 8.80
N ASN A 113 8.94 0.23 9.06
CA ASN A 113 9.48 0.16 10.40
C ASN A 113 9.08 1.40 11.20
N ASP A 114 9.17 2.60 10.60
CA ASP A 114 8.72 3.83 11.25
C ASP A 114 7.21 3.78 11.56
N LEU A 115 6.38 3.18 10.69
CA LEU A 115 4.95 2.95 10.93
C LEU A 115 4.70 1.98 12.10
N LYS A 116 5.42 0.85 12.14
CA LYS A 116 5.32 -0.10 13.27
C LYS A 116 5.76 0.54 14.58
N GLU A 117 6.81 1.35 14.55
CA GLU A 117 7.30 2.11 15.72
C GLU A 117 6.27 3.16 16.17
N ALA A 118 5.57 3.83 15.25
CA ALA A 118 4.55 4.82 15.61
C ALA A 118 3.38 4.22 16.39
N PHE A 119 2.95 3.00 16.04
CA PHE A 119 1.94 2.27 16.80
C PHE A 119 2.52 1.58 18.05
N ASN A 120 3.78 1.14 17.98
CA ASN A 120 4.51 0.43 19.04
C ASN A 120 3.68 -0.70 19.69
N ASN A 121 2.98 -1.48 18.87
CA ASN A 121 2.06 -2.50 19.34
C ASN A 121 2.08 -3.75 18.44
N THR A 122 1.98 -4.93 19.06
CA THR A 122 1.99 -6.24 18.39
C THR A 122 0.63 -6.72 17.89
N THR A 123 -0.46 -6.06 18.30
CA THR A 123 -1.85 -6.40 17.95
C THR A 123 -2.28 -5.82 16.61
N ILE A 124 -1.39 -5.12 15.90
CA ILE A 124 -1.59 -4.66 14.53
C ILE A 124 -0.45 -5.21 13.67
N GLY A 125 -0.81 -5.89 12.57
CA GLY A 125 0.10 -6.33 11.55
C GLY A 125 0.06 -5.39 10.35
N PHE A 126 1.22 -4.91 9.89
CA PHE A 126 1.33 -4.09 8.69
C PHE A 126 2.03 -4.85 7.57
N ASN A 127 1.39 -4.92 6.40
CA ASN A 127 1.96 -5.46 5.18
C ASN A 127 2.15 -4.36 4.16
N ARG A 128 3.31 -4.32 3.50
CA ARG A 128 3.56 -3.39 2.39
C ARG A 128 3.13 -4.03 1.08
N ILE A 129 2.44 -3.24 0.26
CA ILE A 129 2.18 -3.56 -1.14
C ILE A 129 2.76 -2.41 -1.97
N ASP A 130 3.84 -2.70 -2.69
CA ASP A 130 4.46 -1.72 -3.59
C ASP A 130 3.66 -1.54 -4.86
N ILE A 131 3.51 -0.29 -5.28
CA ILE A 131 2.84 0.10 -6.52
C ILE A 131 3.78 0.94 -7.38
N ASP A 132 4.06 0.45 -8.59
CA ASP A 132 4.92 1.10 -9.58
C ASP A 132 4.10 1.67 -10.77
N VAL A 133 2.78 1.62 -10.67
CA VAL A 133 1.81 2.11 -11.65
C VAL A 133 1.19 3.44 -11.22
N ASN A 134 0.58 4.17 -12.16
CA ASN A 134 -0.26 5.35 -11.86
C ASN A 134 -1.68 4.96 -11.45
N SER A 135 -2.44 5.94 -10.95
CA SER A 135 -3.85 5.75 -10.57
C SER A 135 -4.75 5.28 -11.73
N GLY A 136 -4.35 5.54 -12.98
CA GLY A 136 -4.97 4.99 -14.19
C GLY A 136 -5.02 3.46 -14.27
N GLN A 137 -4.16 2.76 -13.53
CA GLN A 137 -3.99 1.29 -13.60
C GLN A 137 -4.28 0.57 -12.27
N LEU A 138 -4.79 1.29 -11.26
CA LEU A 138 -5.04 0.76 -9.91
C LEU A 138 -5.89 -0.52 -9.87
N ALA A 139 -6.83 -0.69 -10.80
CA ALA A 139 -7.71 -1.86 -10.84
C ALA A 139 -6.98 -3.21 -11.00
N GLN A 140 -5.67 -3.20 -11.27
CA GLN A 140 -4.84 -4.39 -11.41
C GLN A 140 -4.14 -4.81 -10.11
N LEU A 141 -4.26 -4.03 -9.04
CA LEU A 141 -3.62 -4.34 -7.76
C LEU A 141 -4.32 -5.50 -7.06
N ASN A 142 -3.52 -6.50 -6.68
CA ASN A 142 -3.99 -7.62 -5.90
C ASN A 142 -3.79 -7.32 -4.41
N ILE A 143 -4.90 -7.06 -3.72
CA ILE A 143 -4.93 -6.79 -2.28
C ILE A 143 -5.08 -8.11 -1.54
N ASN A 144 -4.40 -8.28 -0.41
CA ASN A 144 -4.49 -9.53 0.34
C ASN A 144 -5.93 -9.74 0.85
N ASP A 145 -6.52 -10.89 0.56
CA ASP A 145 -7.85 -11.26 1.03
C ASP A 145 -8.00 -11.12 2.55
N SER A 146 -6.93 -11.41 3.30
CA SER A 146 -6.92 -11.34 4.77
C SER A 146 -6.77 -9.94 5.36
N ALA A 147 -6.62 -8.89 4.54
CA ALA A 147 -6.51 -7.52 5.05
C ALA A 147 -7.86 -7.02 5.58
N ASP A 148 -7.86 -6.49 6.80
CA ASP A 148 -9.03 -5.89 7.45
C ASP A 148 -9.22 -4.43 7.03
N VAL A 149 -8.09 -3.71 6.96
CA VAL A 149 -7.98 -2.31 6.59
C VAL A 149 -6.95 -2.19 5.47
N VAL A 150 -7.20 -1.27 4.53
CA VAL A 150 -6.28 -0.97 3.43
C VAL A 150 -6.03 0.53 3.40
N LEU A 151 -4.77 0.91 3.59
CA LEU A 151 -4.28 2.27 3.38
C LEU A 151 -3.87 2.40 1.92
N LEU A 152 -4.58 3.25 1.18
CA LEU A 152 -4.36 3.49 -0.25
C LEU A 152 -3.78 4.88 -0.46
N SER A 153 -2.54 4.96 -0.94
CA SER A 153 -1.96 6.22 -1.40
C SER A 153 -2.85 6.89 -2.46
N ALA A 154 -3.12 8.19 -2.27
CA ALA A 154 -3.90 8.99 -3.19
C ALA A 154 -3.13 9.30 -4.48
N LEU A 155 -1.82 9.58 -4.37
CA LEU A 155 -0.95 9.87 -5.50
C LEU A 155 0.12 8.78 -5.62
N GLN A 156 -0.06 7.89 -6.58
CA GLN A 156 0.84 6.77 -6.86
C GLN A 156 2.23 7.27 -7.36
N ILE A 157 3.28 6.43 -7.47
CA ILE A 157 4.65 6.94 -7.78
C ILE A 157 4.71 7.71 -9.10
N GLN A 158 4.09 7.16 -10.13
CA GLN A 158 4.05 7.81 -11.44
C GLN A 158 3.18 9.08 -11.44
N ASP A 159 2.26 9.21 -10.49
CA ASP A 159 1.50 10.45 -10.33
C ASP A 159 2.37 11.50 -9.63
N TYR A 160 3.19 11.08 -8.64
CA TYR A 160 3.93 11.96 -7.75
C TYR A 160 5.11 12.72 -8.37
N ASN A 161 5.96 12.03 -9.14
CA ASN A 161 7.25 12.59 -9.57
C ASN A 161 7.52 12.49 -11.05
N GLU A 162 6.76 13.23 -11.82
CA GLU A 162 7.48 13.93 -12.86
C GLU A 162 6.97 15.40 -12.76
N GLU A 163 7.12 16.27 -13.72
CA GLU A 163 6.51 17.60 -13.70
C GLU A 163 4.94 17.60 -13.92
N VAL A 164 4.18 16.58 -13.41
CA VAL A 164 3.47 15.53 -14.23
C VAL A 164 2.17 14.85 -13.77
N LEU A 165 1.37 15.43 -12.90
CA LEU A 165 0.08 14.79 -12.60
C LEU A 165 -0.94 14.55 -13.78
N PRO A 166 -0.73 14.73 -15.12
CA PRO A 166 -1.54 14.12 -16.20
C PRO A 166 -2.11 12.73 -15.97
N SER A 167 -1.43 11.87 -15.20
CA SER A 167 -1.87 10.50 -14.94
C SER A 167 -2.73 10.34 -13.69
N HIS A 168 -2.89 11.39 -12.88
CA HIS A 168 -3.73 11.34 -11.69
C HIS A 168 -5.22 11.25 -12.07
N ASP A 169 -5.86 10.19 -11.61
CA ASP A 169 -7.26 9.85 -11.87
C ASP A 169 -7.94 9.53 -10.54
N LEU A 170 -8.39 10.58 -9.83
CA LEU A 170 -9.16 10.47 -8.60
C LEU A 170 -10.37 9.50 -8.74
N PRO A 171 -11.18 9.54 -9.82
CA PRO A 171 -12.23 8.54 -10.02
C PRO A 171 -11.77 7.07 -9.96
N ASN A 172 -10.55 6.74 -10.39
CA ASN A 172 -10.01 5.39 -10.25
C ASN A 172 -9.58 5.07 -8.82
N VAL A 173 -8.98 6.02 -8.09
CA VAL A 173 -8.71 5.88 -6.65
C VAL A 173 -10.00 5.60 -5.90
N LEU A 174 -11.06 6.36 -6.18
CA LEU A 174 -12.38 6.17 -5.57
C LEU A 174 -13.04 4.85 -5.98
N ARG A 175 -12.84 4.37 -7.21
CA ARG A 175 -13.34 3.06 -7.62
C ARG A 175 -12.64 1.93 -6.87
N MET A 176 -11.32 2.04 -6.67
CA MET A 176 -10.58 1.10 -5.83
C MET A 176 -11.09 1.15 -4.39
N TYR A 177 -11.27 2.36 -3.84
CA TYR A 177 -11.86 2.55 -2.51
C TYR A 177 -13.21 1.83 -2.36
N MET A 178 -14.12 2.00 -3.32
CA MET A 178 -15.43 1.33 -3.29
C MET A 178 -15.30 -0.19 -3.45
N SER A 179 -14.41 -0.67 -4.32
CA SER A 179 -14.14 -2.10 -4.48
C SER A 179 -13.65 -2.74 -3.18
N LEU A 180 -12.85 -2.03 -2.39
CA LEU A 180 -12.37 -2.50 -1.09
C LEU A 180 -13.53 -2.61 -0.09
N LEU A 181 -14.43 -1.62 -0.05
CA LEU A 181 -15.63 -1.68 0.78
C LEU A 181 -16.56 -2.83 0.38
N GLU A 182 -16.75 -3.06 -0.92
CA GLU A 182 -17.52 -4.20 -1.45
C GLU A 182 -16.91 -5.55 -1.06
N ALA A 183 -15.58 -5.59 -0.92
CA ALA A 183 -14.83 -6.73 -0.40
C ALA A 183 -14.80 -6.82 1.14
N ASN A 184 -15.64 -6.05 1.84
CA ASN A 184 -15.74 -6.00 3.31
C ASN A 184 -14.43 -5.56 4.01
N LYS A 185 -13.60 -4.76 3.34
CA LYS A 185 -12.40 -4.13 3.90
C LYS A 185 -12.73 -2.68 4.29
N THR A 186 -12.06 -2.16 5.31
CA THR A 186 -12.09 -0.71 5.57
C THR A 186 -11.04 -0.04 4.70
N ALA A 187 -11.45 0.80 3.76
CA ALA A 187 -10.51 1.57 2.94
C ALA A 187 -10.24 2.93 3.59
N VAL A 188 -8.97 3.33 3.61
CA VAL A 188 -8.51 4.64 4.09
C VAL A 188 -7.59 5.24 3.05
N ILE A 189 -7.88 6.46 2.60
CA ILE A 189 -7.08 7.15 1.59
C ILE A 189 -5.96 7.91 2.30
N LEU A 190 -4.73 7.71 1.86
CA LEU A 190 -3.55 8.39 2.38
C LEU A 190 -3.16 9.49 1.40
N SER A 191 -3.32 10.75 1.79
CA SER A 191 -2.74 11.85 1.03
C SER A 191 -1.23 11.78 1.05
N GLU A 192 -0.60 12.39 0.06
CA GLU A 192 0.85 12.57 0.07
C GLU A 192 1.28 13.88 0.70
N PRO A 193 2.51 13.96 1.25
CA PRO A 193 3.14 15.23 1.56
C PRO A 193 3.47 16.00 0.27
N ASN A 194 3.44 17.33 0.33
CA ASN A 194 3.91 18.18 -0.77
C ASN A 194 5.45 18.28 -0.80
N ALA A 195 6.13 17.15 -0.98
CA ALA A 195 7.59 17.08 -0.78
C ALA A 195 8.41 17.85 -1.82
N HIS A 196 7.83 18.10 -3.00
CA HIS A 196 8.48 18.88 -4.06
C HIS A 196 8.11 20.37 -4.04
N ALA A 197 7.25 20.80 -3.11
CA ALA A 197 6.75 22.19 -3.00
C ALA A 197 6.26 22.77 -4.34
N HIS A 198 5.72 21.92 -5.23
CA HIS A 198 5.19 22.34 -6.52
C HIS A 198 3.77 22.86 -6.36
N VAL A 199 3.49 24.07 -6.87
CA VAL A 199 2.15 24.68 -6.77
C VAL A 199 1.06 23.77 -7.36
N ASN A 200 1.35 23.06 -8.45
CA ASN A 200 0.39 22.15 -9.06
C ASN A 200 0.08 20.93 -8.18
N LEU A 201 1.09 20.36 -7.50
CA LEU A 201 0.90 19.26 -6.56
C LEU A 201 0.08 19.71 -5.35
N GLN A 202 0.41 20.88 -4.79
CA GLN A 202 -0.35 21.46 -3.67
C GLN A 202 -1.84 21.62 -4.03
N ASN A 203 -2.15 22.18 -5.21
CA ASN A 203 -3.54 22.38 -5.62
C ASN A 203 -4.30 21.06 -5.74
N VAL A 204 -3.69 20.02 -6.34
CA VAL A 204 -4.32 18.69 -6.45
C VAL A 204 -4.58 18.09 -5.07
N LEU A 205 -3.59 18.16 -4.16
CA LEU A 205 -3.75 17.66 -2.80
C LEU A 205 -4.86 18.41 -2.02
N GLU A 206 -4.96 19.73 -2.19
CA GLU A 206 -6.02 20.55 -1.57
C GLU A 206 -7.41 20.24 -2.13
N ASP A 207 -7.52 20.09 -3.46
CA ASP A 207 -8.77 19.75 -4.14
C ASP A 207 -9.25 18.35 -3.72
N ASP A 208 -8.35 17.36 -3.73
CA ASP A 208 -8.63 16.00 -3.26
C ASP A 208 -9.04 16.02 -1.78
N GLN A 209 -8.30 16.72 -0.92
CA GLN A 209 -8.65 16.86 0.49
C GLN A 209 -10.06 17.42 0.68
N ALA A 210 -10.39 18.51 -0.02
CA ALA A 210 -11.71 19.14 0.08
C ALA A 210 -12.80 18.14 -0.34
N PHE A 211 -12.60 17.46 -1.46
CA PHE A 211 -13.52 16.45 -1.95
C PHE A 211 -13.71 15.29 -0.95
N MET A 212 -12.62 14.73 -0.41
CA MET A 212 -12.68 13.61 0.53
C MET A 212 -13.45 13.98 1.80
N ARG A 213 -13.17 15.17 2.35
CA ARG A 213 -13.85 15.68 3.55
C ARG A 213 -15.33 15.94 3.32
N GLU A 214 -15.71 16.47 2.16
CA GLU A 214 -17.11 16.77 1.82
C GLU A 214 -17.98 15.53 1.60
N ASN A 215 -17.35 14.37 1.35
CA ASN A 215 -18.03 13.13 1.02
C ASN A 215 -17.79 12.00 2.05
N ASP A 216 -17.35 12.36 3.26
CA ASP A 216 -17.18 11.44 4.40
C ASP A 216 -16.26 10.23 4.11
N TYR A 217 -15.23 10.40 3.28
CA TYR A 217 -14.22 9.38 3.07
C TYR A 217 -13.25 9.30 4.27
N PHE A 218 -12.87 8.09 4.68
CA PHE A 218 -11.73 7.93 5.58
C PHE A 218 -10.45 8.38 4.88
N TYR A 219 -9.83 9.42 5.43
CA TYR A 219 -8.73 10.12 4.78
C TYR A 219 -7.71 10.62 5.80
N VAL A 220 -6.44 10.33 5.55
CA VAL A 220 -5.29 10.82 6.32
C VAL A 220 -4.64 11.95 5.52
N ASP A 221 -4.65 13.16 6.08
CA ASP A 221 -4.06 14.33 5.47
C ASP A 221 -2.57 14.45 5.80
N ASN A 222 -1.73 14.41 4.77
CA ASN A 222 -0.29 14.65 4.87
C ASN A 222 0.15 15.89 4.08
N SER A 223 -0.77 16.57 3.37
CA SER A 223 -0.47 17.75 2.57
C SER A 223 0.06 18.93 3.40
N ARG A 224 -0.19 18.90 4.72
CA ARG A 224 0.18 19.92 5.70
C ARG A 224 1.47 19.62 6.45
N ILE A 225 2.20 18.56 6.08
CA ILE A 225 3.53 18.31 6.66
C ILE A 225 4.45 19.43 6.17
N GLU A 226 4.98 20.19 7.12
CA GLU A 226 5.92 21.29 6.89
C GLU A 226 7.29 20.90 7.43
N LEU A 227 8.19 20.47 6.55
CA LEU A 227 9.60 20.18 6.84
C LEU A 227 10.47 20.88 5.80
N ASP A 228 11.71 21.23 6.20
CA ASP A 228 12.66 21.92 5.31
C ASP A 228 13.03 21.07 4.08
N ASP A 229 13.28 19.77 4.28
CA ASP A 229 13.59 18.79 3.23
C ASP A 229 12.73 17.54 3.38
N MET A 230 11.78 17.35 2.47
CA MET A 230 10.88 16.19 2.47
C MET A 230 11.22 15.13 1.44
N TYR A 231 12.09 15.42 0.47
CA TYR A 231 12.45 14.50 -0.62
C TYR A 231 13.96 14.36 -0.79
N ASP A 232 14.47 13.13 -0.77
CA ASP A 232 15.86 12.83 -1.13
C ASP A 232 15.95 12.55 -2.63
N TYR A 233 16.35 13.56 -3.39
CA TYR A 233 16.52 13.47 -4.84
C TYR A 233 17.61 12.49 -5.29
N ASN A 234 18.56 12.13 -4.42
CA ASN A 234 19.60 11.15 -4.77
C ASN A 234 19.06 9.72 -4.70
N GLN A 235 18.14 9.47 -3.77
CA GLN A 235 17.54 8.16 -3.54
C GLN A 235 16.15 8.04 -4.21
N ASN A 236 15.58 9.14 -4.68
CA ASN A 236 14.25 9.22 -5.29
C ASN A 236 13.14 8.71 -4.35
N VAL A 237 13.26 9.07 -3.07
CA VAL A 237 12.32 8.70 -2.01
C VAL A 237 12.06 9.89 -1.07
N LEU A 238 11.00 9.81 -0.29
CA LEU A 238 10.77 10.72 0.83
C LEU A 238 11.91 10.64 1.84
N THR A 239 12.22 11.77 2.48
CA THR A 239 13.15 11.75 3.60
C THR A 239 12.54 10.99 4.77
N ARG A 240 13.40 10.37 5.59
CA ARG A 240 12.94 9.63 6.76
C ARG A 240 12.14 10.50 7.75
N GLU A 241 12.44 11.79 7.81
CA GLU A 241 11.70 12.72 8.67
C GLU A 241 10.26 12.93 8.17
N ALA A 242 10.07 13.10 6.85
CA ALA A 242 8.75 13.17 6.25
C ALA A 242 7.96 11.87 6.47
N GLU A 243 8.60 10.72 6.27
CA GLU A 243 8.01 9.40 6.52
C GLU A 243 7.54 9.20 7.95
N LYS A 244 8.30 9.70 8.95
CA LYS A 244 7.90 9.64 10.36
C LYS A 244 6.68 10.50 10.66
N GLU A 245 6.57 11.70 10.07
CA GLU A 245 5.37 12.52 10.22
C GLU A 245 4.15 11.87 9.53
N VAL A 246 4.32 11.24 8.36
CA VAL A 246 3.26 10.45 7.72
C VAL A 246 2.82 9.29 8.62
N ALA A 247 3.76 8.52 9.18
CA ALA A 247 3.47 7.41 10.09
C ALA A 247 2.72 7.86 11.34
N LYS A 248 3.10 9.02 11.89
CA LYS A 248 2.41 9.65 13.02
C LYS A 248 1.00 10.10 12.67
N ASN A 249 0.79 10.72 11.51
CA ASN A 249 -0.55 11.12 11.06
C ASN A 249 -1.46 9.90 10.85
N ILE A 250 -0.93 8.79 10.32
CA ILE A 250 -1.66 7.51 10.25
C ILE A 250 -2.02 7.04 11.66
N ARG A 251 -1.06 6.99 12.58
CA ARG A 251 -1.33 6.59 13.97
C ARG A 251 -2.42 7.44 14.60
N ASP A 252 -2.35 8.77 14.47
CA ASP A 252 -3.29 9.71 15.06
C ASP A 252 -4.67 9.64 14.42
N PHE A 253 -4.77 9.26 13.14
CA PHE A 253 -6.04 8.92 12.52
C PHE A 253 -6.65 7.66 13.14
N PHE A 254 -5.85 6.60 13.32
CA PHE A 254 -6.36 5.33 13.84
C PHE A 254 -6.70 5.38 15.32
N LEU A 255 -5.89 6.01 16.16
CA LEU A 255 -5.92 5.84 17.62
C LEU A 255 -6.31 7.10 18.39
N GLN A 256 -6.92 6.88 19.56
CA GLN A 256 -7.25 7.91 20.57
C GLN A 256 -6.03 8.33 21.43
#